data_AF-A0A1I4LSR7-F1
#
_entry.id   AF-A0A1I4LSR7-F1
#
_cell.length_a   1.000
_cell.length_b   1.000
_cell.length_c   1.000
_cell.angle_alpha   90.00
_cell.angle_beta   90.00
_cell.angle_gamma   90.00
#
_symmetry.space_group_name_H-M   'P 1'
#
loop_
_entity.id
_entity.type
_entity.pdbx_description
1 polymer ?
#
loop_
_entity_poly.entity_id
_entity_poly.type
_entity_poly.pdbx_seq_one_letter_code
_entity_poly.pdbx_strand_id
1 'polypeptide(L)'
;MNTPDVLATVRRSMKTGPITLDQLWADHATQWHQLGWNLAQLSLWLACTPALLRCELPSGEAAWALNEERGQATSSLADELVALLQKTGRPMPLAQLIIKLPAGMVVTEPMLRSAAGQDARLELKGPLLKLA
;
A
#
# COMPACT_ATOMS: atom_id res chain seq x y z
N MET A 1 -9.32 -21.95 21.64
CA MET A 1 -9.07 -22.30 20.22
C MET A 1 -8.90 -21.00 19.48
N ASN A 2 -7.68 -20.65 19.08
CA ASN A 2 -7.42 -19.46 18.27
C ASN A 2 -7.95 -19.76 16.86
N THR A 3 -9.13 -19.28 16.51
CA THR A 3 -9.58 -19.27 15.13
C THR A 3 -8.56 -18.45 14.34
N PRO A 4 -7.75 -19.06 13.46
CA PRO A 4 -6.95 -18.25 12.55
C PRO A 4 -7.91 -17.35 11.80
N ASP A 5 -7.59 -16.07 11.70
CA ASP A 5 -8.39 -15.08 10.98
C ASP A 5 -8.74 -15.66 9.59
N VAL A 6 -10.03 -15.94 9.39
CA VAL A 6 -10.57 -16.62 8.21
C VAL A 6 -10.16 -15.84 6.96
N LEU A 7 -10.19 -14.51 7.02
CA LEU A 7 -9.78 -13.62 5.95
C LEU A 7 -8.27 -13.66 5.71
N ALA A 8 -7.45 -13.87 6.75
CA ALA A 8 -6.01 -14.02 6.60
C ALA A 8 -5.64 -15.33 5.88
N THR A 9 -6.48 -16.36 5.95
CA THR A 9 -6.30 -17.62 5.22
C THR A 9 -6.63 -17.44 3.75
N VAL A 10 -7.75 -16.78 3.43
CA VAL A 10 -8.11 -16.45 2.04
C VAL A 10 -7.08 -15.51 1.42
N ARG A 11 -6.59 -14.51 2.15
CA ARG A 11 -5.54 -13.63 1.64
C ARG A 11 -4.24 -14.38 1.33
N ARG A 12 -3.95 -15.47 2.05
CA ARG A 12 -2.75 -16.30 1.78
C ARG A 12 -2.89 -17.14 0.50
N SER A 13 -4.09 -17.61 0.15
CA SER A 13 -4.29 -18.35 -1.11
C SER A 13 -4.13 -17.45 -2.33
N MET A 14 -4.50 -16.16 -2.23
CA MET A 14 -4.32 -15.18 -3.31
C MET A 14 -2.86 -14.83 -3.64
N LYS A 15 -1.88 -15.37 -2.90
CA LYS A 15 -0.44 -15.17 -3.21
C LYS A 15 0.02 -15.91 -4.45
N THR A 16 -0.72 -16.91 -4.91
CA THR A 16 -0.32 -17.73 -6.07
C THR A 16 -0.70 -17.11 -7.41
N GLY A 17 -1.46 -16.00 -7.43
CA GLY A 17 -1.83 -15.28 -8.63
C GLY A 17 -3.21 -14.62 -8.55
N PRO A 18 -3.64 -13.96 -9.63
CA PRO A 18 -4.98 -13.38 -9.73
C PRO A 18 -6.06 -14.48 -9.65
N ILE A 19 -7.14 -14.21 -8.91
CA ILE A 19 -8.26 -15.13 -8.73
C ILE A 19 -9.59 -14.42 -8.99
N THR A 20 -10.53 -15.10 -9.66
CA THR A 20 -11.86 -14.53 -9.94
C THR A 20 -12.76 -14.59 -8.70
N LEU A 21 -13.84 -13.81 -8.71
CA LEU A 21 -14.81 -13.79 -7.60
C LEU A 21 -15.45 -15.17 -7.41
N ASP A 22 -15.86 -15.80 -8.52
CA ASP A 22 -16.52 -17.10 -8.51
C ASP A 22 -15.57 -18.19 -8.01
N GLN A 23 -14.30 -18.14 -8.42
CA GLN A 23 -13.29 -19.07 -7.96
C GLN A 23 -13.00 -18.90 -6.47
N LEU A 24 -12.84 -17.65 -5.99
CA LEU A 24 -12.65 -17.37 -4.57
C LEU A 24 -13.87 -17.79 -3.72
N TRP A 25 -15.07 -17.66 -4.27
CA TRP A 25 -16.30 -18.12 -3.64
C TRP A 25 -16.36 -19.64 -3.52
N ALA A 26 -16.03 -20.36 -4.60
CA ALA A 26 -16.02 -21.81 -4.63
C ALA A 26 -14.92 -22.42 -3.73
N ASP A 27 -13.69 -21.92 -3.84
CA ASP A 27 -12.51 -22.47 -3.17
C ASP A 27 -12.55 -22.28 -1.64
N HIS A 28 -13.31 -21.29 -1.17
CA HIS A 28 -13.40 -20.91 0.24
C HIS A 28 -14.83 -20.94 0.79
N ALA A 29 -15.72 -21.77 0.22
CA ALA A 29 -17.12 -21.86 0.61
C ALA A 29 -17.34 -22.06 2.12
N THR A 30 -16.55 -22.92 2.76
CA THR A 30 -16.63 -23.19 4.21
C THR A 30 -16.29 -21.96 5.04
N GLN A 31 -15.31 -21.16 4.61
CA GLN A 31 -14.87 -19.93 5.25
C GLN A 31 -15.97 -18.86 5.16
N TRP A 32 -16.58 -18.71 3.98
CA TRP A 32 -17.68 -17.76 3.78
C TRP A 32 -18.91 -18.13 4.59
N HIS A 33 -19.21 -19.44 4.69
CA HIS A 33 -20.30 -19.92 5.52
C HIS A 33 -20.07 -19.66 7.01
N GLN A 34 -18.84 -19.83 7.51
CA GLN A 34 -18.48 -19.50 8.89
C GLN A 34 -18.64 -18.01 9.21
N LEU A 35 -18.37 -17.14 8.23
CA LEU A 35 -18.54 -15.69 8.37
C LEU A 35 -19.99 -15.24 8.15
N GLY A 36 -20.87 -16.12 7.66
CA GLY A 36 -22.23 -15.76 7.23
C GLY A 36 -22.23 -14.80 6.05
N TRP A 37 -21.18 -14.81 5.23
CA TRP A 37 -21.03 -13.89 4.11
C TRP A 37 -21.75 -14.38 2.86
N ASN A 38 -22.24 -13.44 2.07
CA ASN A 38 -22.74 -13.65 0.72
C ASN A 38 -21.78 -13.05 -0.34
N LEU A 39 -22.07 -13.31 -1.61
CA LEU A 39 -21.22 -12.89 -2.73
C LEU A 39 -21.07 -11.36 -2.84
N ALA A 40 -22.09 -10.60 -2.45
CA ALA A 40 -22.02 -9.14 -2.43
C ALA A 40 -21.09 -8.62 -1.31
N GLN A 41 -21.13 -9.23 -0.12
CA GLN A 41 -20.23 -8.90 0.98
C GLN A 41 -18.78 -9.25 0.66
N LEU A 42 -18.56 -10.38 -0.02
CA LEU A 42 -17.24 -10.74 -0.51
C LEU A 42 -16.74 -9.70 -1.53
N SER A 43 -17.57 -9.35 -2.52
CA SER A 43 -17.23 -8.34 -3.53
C SER A 43 -16.88 -6.99 -2.90
N LEU A 44 -17.67 -6.55 -1.91
CA LEU A 44 -17.42 -5.33 -1.15
C LEU A 44 -16.11 -5.40 -0.38
N TRP A 45 -15.85 -6.51 0.32
CA TRP A 45 -14.60 -6.70 1.04
C TRP A 45 -13.39 -6.64 0.11
N LEU A 46 -13.45 -7.28 -1.05
CA LEU A 46 -12.39 -7.24 -2.06
C LEU A 46 -12.15 -5.80 -2.56
N ALA A 47 -13.22 -5.04 -2.80
CA ALA A 47 -13.14 -3.65 -3.24
C ALA A 47 -12.60 -2.70 -2.16
N CYS A 48 -12.90 -2.96 -0.89
CA CYS A 48 -12.46 -2.16 0.24
C CYS A 48 -11.11 -2.59 0.81
N THR A 49 -10.53 -3.71 0.35
CA THR A 49 -9.26 -4.21 0.89
C THR A 49 -8.09 -3.53 0.18
N PRO A 50 -7.34 -2.63 0.84
CA PRO A 50 -6.29 -1.83 0.20
C PRO A 50 -5.13 -2.67 -0.36
N ALA A 51 -4.94 -3.89 0.17
CA ALA A 51 -3.91 -4.83 -0.28
C ALA A 51 -4.28 -5.61 -1.55
N LEU A 52 -5.49 -5.45 -2.08
CA LEU A 52 -5.97 -6.14 -3.27
C LEU A 52 -6.17 -5.14 -4.41
N LEU A 53 -5.85 -5.58 -5.62
CA LEU A 53 -6.13 -4.83 -6.84
C LEU A 53 -7.05 -5.66 -7.72
N ARG A 54 -8.02 -4.98 -8.32
CA ARG A 54 -8.85 -5.55 -9.38
C ARG A 54 -8.05 -5.50 -10.68
N CYS A 55 -7.95 -6.63 -11.36
CA CYS A 55 -7.31 -6.78 -12.67
C CYS A 55 -8.24 -7.54 -13.63
N GLU A 56 -7.94 -7.46 -14.92
CA GLU A 56 -8.64 -8.23 -15.95
C GLU A 56 -7.74 -9.37 -16.41
N LEU A 57 -8.31 -10.58 -16.44
CA LEU A 57 -7.63 -11.75 -16.99
C LEU A 57 -7.60 -11.69 -18.52
N PRO A 58 -6.71 -12.44 -19.19
CA PRO A 58 -6.72 -12.58 -20.65
C PRO A 58 -8.05 -13.08 -21.22
N SER A 59 -8.88 -13.74 -20.40
CA SER A 59 -10.24 -14.17 -20.73
C SER A 59 -11.28 -13.04 -20.74
N GLY A 60 -10.93 -11.83 -20.27
CA GLY A 60 -11.84 -10.70 -20.10
C GLY A 60 -12.60 -10.70 -18.76
N GLU A 61 -12.34 -11.67 -17.88
CA GLU A 61 -12.98 -11.76 -16.57
C GLU A 61 -12.28 -10.85 -15.54
N ALA A 62 -13.08 -10.29 -14.63
CA ALA A 62 -12.55 -9.53 -13.49
C ALA A 62 -11.98 -10.48 -12.44
N ALA A 63 -10.72 -10.25 -12.08
CA ALA A 63 -10.00 -10.96 -11.04
C ALA A 63 -9.45 -9.99 -9.98
N TRP A 64 -9.04 -10.56 -8.86
CA TRP A 64 -8.35 -9.86 -7.79
C TRP A 64 -7.01 -10.51 -7.55
N ALA A 65 -5.97 -9.69 -7.51
CA ALA A 65 -4.63 -10.11 -7.13
C ALA A 65 -4.22 -9.39 -5.85
N LEU A 66 -3.34 -10.02 -5.08
CA LEU A 66 -2.58 -9.27 -4.12
C LEU A 66 -1.78 -8.19 -4.85
N ASN A 67 -1.84 -6.99 -4.31
CA ASN A 67 -0.99 -5.91 -4.76
C ASN A 67 0.45 -6.24 -4.31
N GLU A 68 1.16 -7.03 -5.11
CA GLU A 68 2.60 -7.29 -4.92
C GLU A 68 3.41 -5.98 -5.05
N GLU A 69 2.85 -4.96 -5.71
CA GLU A 69 3.40 -3.61 -5.72
C GLU A 69 3.20 -2.85 -4.40
N ARG A 70 2.63 -3.46 -3.34
CA ARG A 70 2.92 -3.02 -1.95
C ARG A 70 4.26 -3.56 -1.43
N GLY A 71 5.04 -4.22 -2.28
CA GLY A 71 6.50 -4.26 -2.20
C GLY A 71 7.15 -2.92 -2.59
N GLN A 72 6.47 -2.06 -3.34
CA GLN A 72 6.60 -0.62 -3.16
C GLN A 72 5.65 -0.25 -2.02
N ALA A 73 6.20 -0.15 -0.80
CA ALA A 73 5.55 0.55 0.29
C ALA A 73 4.81 1.78 -0.28
N THR A 74 3.63 2.11 0.26
CA THR A 74 3.21 3.52 0.25
C THR A 74 4.43 4.28 0.71
N SER A 75 5.18 4.83 -0.24
CA SER A 75 6.52 5.35 0.00
C SER A 75 6.31 6.37 1.07
N SER A 76 6.83 6.07 2.26
CA SER A 76 6.56 6.95 3.39
C SER A 76 7.05 8.33 2.97
N LEU A 77 6.48 9.39 3.53
CA LEU A 77 6.98 10.73 3.22
C LEU A 77 8.51 10.79 3.42
N ALA A 78 9.05 10.04 4.39
CA ALA A 78 10.49 9.89 4.57
C ALA A 78 11.20 9.17 3.41
N ASP A 79 10.63 8.08 2.87
CA ASP A 79 11.19 7.38 1.70
C ASP A 79 11.22 8.27 0.45
N GLU A 80 10.15 9.03 0.20
CA GLU A 80 10.12 10.01 -0.89
C GLU A 80 11.18 11.09 -0.71
N LEU A 81 11.38 11.59 0.52
CA LEU A 81 12.41 12.58 0.82
C LEU A 81 13.82 12.02 0.63
N VAL A 82 14.06 10.78 1.07
CA VAL A 82 15.34 10.10 0.88
C VAL A 82 15.61 9.91 -0.62
N ALA A 83 14.65 9.42 -1.40
CA ALA A 83 14.81 9.22 -2.84
C ALA A 83 15.13 10.55 -3.56
N LEU A 84 14.46 11.63 -3.18
CA LEU A 84 14.64 12.95 -3.76
C LEU A 84 16.02 13.55 -3.42
N LEU A 85 16.48 13.36 -2.18
CA LEU A 85 17.81 13.79 -1.73
C LEU A 85 18.92 12.93 -2.36
N GLN A 86 18.72 11.62 -2.50
CA GLN A 86 19.65 10.72 -3.19
C GLN A 86 19.81 11.12 -4.67
N LYS A 87 18.69 11.40 -5.35
CA LYS A 87 18.70 11.84 -6.75
C LYS A 87 19.41 13.18 -6.95
N THR A 88 19.33 14.08 -5.98
CA THR A 88 19.90 15.43 -6.09
C THR A 88 21.30 15.55 -5.50
N GLY A 89 21.72 14.58 -4.67
CA GLY A 89 23.06 14.49 -4.09
C GLY A 89 23.44 15.66 -3.17
N ARG A 90 22.48 16.49 -2.75
CA ARG A 90 22.75 17.71 -1.98
C ARG A 90 21.64 18.03 -0.97
N PRO A 91 21.97 18.71 0.14
CA PRO A 91 20.96 19.26 1.05
C PRO A 91 19.98 20.18 0.32
N MET A 92 18.69 20.10 0.69
CA MET A 92 17.63 20.87 0.03
C MET A 92 16.75 21.62 1.04
N PRO A 93 16.33 22.87 0.74
CA PRO A 93 15.33 23.57 1.54
C PRO A 93 13.98 22.84 1.56
N LEU A 94 13.30 22.83 2.71
CA LEU A 94 11.97 22.22 2.85
C LEU A 94 10.96 22.77 1.83
N ALA A 95 10.97 24.07 1.57
CA ALA A 95 10.12 24.70 0.56
C ALA A 95 10.34 24.14 -0.86
N GLN A 96 11.57 23.77 -1.21
CA GLN A 96 11.86 23.16 -2.51
C GLN A 96 11.45 21.68 -2.55
N LEU A 97 11.53 20.98 -1.41
CA LEU A 97 11.07 19.59 -1.31
C LEU A 97 9.57 19.50 -1.55
N ILE A 98 8.77 20.40 -0.99
CA ILE A 98 7.30 20.45 -1.21
C ILE A 98 6.97 20.50 -2.71
N ILE A 99 7.68 21.33 -3.48
CA ILE A 99 7.42 21.54 -4.90
C ILE A 99 7.84 20.33 -5.75
N LYS A 100 8.83 19.56 -5.29
CA LYS A 100 9.44 18.46 -6.03
C LYS A 100 8.87 17.08 -5.68
N LEU A 101 7.95 17.01 -4.72
CA LEU A 101 7.26 15.77 -4.40
C LEU A 101 6.31 15.35 -5.52
N PRO A 102 5.97 14.04 -5.60
CA PRO A 102 5.06 13.53 -6.61
C PRO A 102 3.72 14.28 -6.64
N ALA A 103 3.20 14.51 -7.85
CA ALA A 103 1.90 15.12 -8.04
C ALA A 103 0.81 14.29 -7.34
N GLY A 104 -0.12 14.97 -6.65
CA GLY A 104 -1.17 14.33 -5.85
C GLY A 104 -0.83 14.17 -4.36
N MET A 105 0.41 14.47 -3.94
CA MET A 105 0.79 14.52 -2.53
C MET A 105 0.66 15.95 -1.98
N VAL A 106 -0.32 16.18 -1.10
CA VAL A 106 -0.48 17.46 -0.39
C VAL A 106 0.23 17.37 0.95
N VAL A 107 1.39 18.01 1.07
CA VAL A 107 2.18 18.04 2.30
C VAL A 107 2.54 19.46 2.70
N THR A 108 2.68 19.65 4.01
CA THR A 108 3.08 20.92 4.61
C THR A 108 4.48 20.82 5.20
N GLU A 109 5.12 21.96 5.44
CA GLU A 109 6.43 21.99 6.09
C GLU A 109 6.48 21.26 7.46
N PRO A 110 5.47 21.41 8.35
CA PRO A 110 5.42 20.62 9.58
C PRO A 110 5.41 19.10 9.35
N MET A 111 4.73 18.63 8.30
CA MET A 111 4.71 17.20 7.96
C MET A 111 6.09 16.70 7.54
N LEU A 112 6.82 17.49 6.75
CA LEU A 112 8.20 17.17 6.35
C LEU A 112 9.14 17.12 7.55
N ARG A 113 9.03 18.10 8.47
CA ARG A 113 9.83 18.11 9.71
C ARG A 113 9.52 16.91 10.59
N SER A 114 8.25 16.55 10.72
CA SER A 114 7.83 15.36 11.48
C SER A 114 8.38 14.07 10.87
N ALA A 115 8.32 13.93 9.54
CA ALA A 115 8.87 12.77 8.84
C ALA A 115 10.39 12.67 9.01
N ALA A 116 11.10 13.79 8.88
CA ALA A 116 12.54 13.85 9.11
C ALA A 116 12.95 13.52 10.56
N GLY A 117 12.15 13.93 11.55
CA GLY A 117 12.41 13.63 12.96
C GLY A 117 12.13 12.17 13.35
N GLN A 118 11.40 11.43 12.53
CA GLN A 118 11.03 10.03 12.77
C GLN A 118 11.90 9.03 11.99
N ASP A 119 12.76 9.51 11.09
CA ASP A 119 13.59 8.67 10.22
C ASP A 119 15.08 8.96 10.40
N ALA A 120 15.84 7.93 10.80
CA ALA A 120 17.28 8.05 11.08
C ALA A 120 18.15 8.38 9.86
N ARG A 121 17.62 8.24 8.63
CA ARG A 121 18.33 8.57 7.38
C ARG A 121 18.31 10.05 7.04
N LEU A 122 17.48 10.83 7.73
CA LEU A 122 17.23 12.23 7.44
C LEU A 122 17.73 13.11 8.59
N GLU A 123 18.41 14.20 8.25
CA GLU A 123 18.90 15.17 9.23
C GLU A 123 18.46 16.59 8.82
N LEU A 124 17.86 17.31 9.78
CA LEU A 124 17.50 18.72 9.63
C LEU A 124 18.66 19.63 10.06
N LYS A 125 19.12 20.47 9.14
CA LYS A 125 20.04 21.58 9.41
C LYS A 125 19.34 22.91 9.15
N GLY A 126 18.61 23.39 10.16
CA GLY A 126 17.82 24.62 10.07
C GLY A 126 16.67 24.48 9.06
N PRO A 127 16.63 25.27 7.96
CA PRO A 127 15.63 25.13 6.90
C PRO A 127 15.97 24.05 5.87
N LEU A 128 17.14 23.42 5.96
CA LEU A 128 17.64 22.41 5.04
C LEU A 128 17.40 21.00 5.58
N LEU A 129 17.03 20.10 4.69
CA LEU A 129 17.02 18.66 4.92
C LEU A 129 18.17 18.02 4.15
N LYS A 130 18.92 17.13 4.78
CA LYS A 130 19.95 16.33 4.15
C LYS A 130 19.81 14.86 4.53
N LEU A 131 20.52 14.00 3.80
CA LEU A 131 20.80 12.65 4.27
C LEU A 131 21.74 12.74 5.48
N ALA A 132 21.48 11.92 6.50
CA ALA A 132 22.30 11.82 7.71
C ALA A 132 23.75 11.45 7.34
#